data_AF-A0A3C1GZ69-F1
#
_entry.id   AF-A0A3C1GZ69-F1
#
_cell.length_a   1.000
_cell.length_b   1.000
_cell.length_c   1.000
_cell.angle_alpha   90.00
_cell.angle_beta   90.00
_cell.angle_gamma   90.00
#
_symmetry.space_group_name_H-M   'P 1'
#
loop_
_entity.id
_entity.type
_entity.pdbx_description
1 polymer ?
#
loop_
_entity_poly.entity_id
_entity_poly.type
_entity_poly.pdbx_seq_one_letter_code
_entity_poly.pdbx_strand_id
1 'polypeptide(L)' 'KNVKVKDKQKALHDRDLLEMTNKIQEELGDEGRILVRPSGTEPLVRVMVEAKTDELCAKYVGQCVALIQSKGI' A
#
# COMPACT_ATOMS: atom_id res chain seq x y z
N LYS A 1 -6.39 1.25 -4.59
CA LYS A 1 -6.56 -0.15 -5.08
C LYS A 1 -6.92 -1.06 -3.91
N ASN A 2 -7.87 -1.98 -4.11
CA ASN A 2 -8.17 -3.06 -3.16
C ASN A 2 -7.39 -4.31 -3.56
N VAL A 3 -6.66 -4.91 -2.64
CA VAL A 3 -5.81 -6.10 -2.85
C VAL A 3 -6.35 -7.24 -2.01
N LYS A 4 -6.63 -8.38 -2.65
CA LYS A 4 -6.99 -9.62 -1.95
C LYS A 4 -5.77 -10.19 -1.27
N VAL A 5 -5.91 -10.49 0.02
CA VAL A 5 -4.85 -10.99 0.90
C VAL A 5 -5.35 -12.23 1.61
N LYS A 6 -4.44 -13.13 1.99
CA LYS A 6 -4.82 -14.33 2.78
C LYS A 6 -5.02 -13.96 4.24
N ASP A 7 -4.17 -13.08 4.74
CA ASP A 7 -4.21 -12.60 6.11
C ASP A 7 -3.92 -11.10 6.15
N LYS A 8 -5.00 -10.33 6.35
CA LYS A 8 -4.92 -8.86 6.42
C LYS A 8 -4.10 -8.35 7.61
N GLN A 9 -4.02 -9.11 8.70
CA GLN A 9 -3.19 -8.72 9.85
C GLN A 9 -1.72 -8.97 9.56
N LYS A 10 -1.40 -10.12 8.97
CA LYS A 10 -0.03 -10.40 8.52
C LYS A 10 0.45 -9.39 7.49
N ALA A 11 -0.41 -9.03 6.53
CA ALA A 11 -0.07 -8.03 5.52
C ALA A 11 0.21 -6.66 6.15
N LEU A 12 -0.61 -6.20 7.09
CA LEU A 12 -0.46 -4.89 7.73
C LEU A 12 0.79 -4.78 8.60
N HIS A 13 1.25 -5.88 9.18
CA HIS A 13 2.45 -5.94 10.02
C HIS A 13 3.68 -6.47 9.27
N ASP A 14 3.58 -6.69 7.96
CA ASP A 14 4.73 -7.11 7.17
C ASP A 14 5.76 -5.99 7.12
N ARG A 15 6.98 -6.29 7.55
CA ARG A 15 8.05 -5.29 7.69
C ARG A 15 8.35 -4.61 6.37
N ASP A 16 8.37 -5.34 5.27
CA ASP A 16 8.74 -4.79 3.96
C ASP A 16 7.62 -3.89 3.42
N LEU A 17 6.35 -4.21 3.71
CA LEU A 17 5.22 -3.34 3.36
C LEU A 17 5.24 -2.04 4.18
N LEU A 18 5.57 -2.12 5.47
CA LEU A 18 5.73 -0.95 6.33
C LEU A 18 6.89 -0.05 5.87
N GLU A 19 8.05 -0.65 5.59
CA GLU A 19 9.22 0.07 5.05
C GLU A 19 8.91 0.74 3.71
N MET A 20 8.25 0.03 2.79
CA MET A 20 7.82 0.59 1.52
C MET A 20 6.85 1.75 1.72
N THR A 21 5.87 1.61 2.62
CA THR A 21 4.89 2.66 2.90
C THR A 21 5.56 3.91 3.46
N ASN A 22 6.52 3.74 4.39
CA ASN A 22 7.29 4.85 4.93
C ASN A 22 8.14 5.53 3.86
N LYS A 23 8.85 4.76 3.03
CA LYS A 23 9.65 5.31 1.93
C LYS A 23 8.80 6.10 0.95
N ILE A 24 7.62 5.59 0.59
CA ILE A 24 6.69 6.30 -0.29
C ILE A 24 6.18 7.58 0.39
N GLN A 25 5.86 7.52 1.68
CA GLN A 25 5.44 8.70 2.44
C GLN A 25 6.53 9.78 2.48
N GLU A 26 7.80 9.39 2.60
CA GLU A 26 8.95 10.31 2.52
C GLU A 26 9.12 10.90 1.11
N GLU A 27 9.02 10.07 0.06
CA GLU A 27 9.11 10.54 -1.33
C GLU A 27 7.97 11.50 -1.71
N LEU A 28 6.77 11.30 -1.15
CA LEU A 28 5.62 12.19 -1.36
C LEU A 28 5.75 13.51 -0.60
N GLY A 29 6.50 13.54 0.50
CA GLY A 29 6.65 14.72 1.35
C GLY A 29 5.30 15.34 1.74
N ASP A 30 5.21 16.67 1.63
CA ASP A 30 3.98 17.43 1.90
C ASP A 30 3.00 17.45 0.71
N GLU A 31 3.38 16.87 -0.42
CA GLU A 31 2.66 16.98 -1.70
C GLU A 31 1.85 15.72 -2.03
N GLY A 32 1.75 14.81 -1.05
CA GLY A 32 1.00 13.58 -1.19
C GLY A 32 0.89 12.80 0.11
N ARG A 33 0.15 11.70 0.03
CA ARG A 33 -0.10 10.82 1.18
C ARG A 33 -0.29 9.39 0.72
N ILE A 34 0.19 8.45 1.52
CA ILE A 34 -0.13 7.03 1.35
C ILE A 34 -0.91 6.53 2.58
N LEU A 35 -1.95 5.73 2.33
CA LEU A 35 -2.70 5.03 3.37
C LEU A 35 -2.86 3.56 2.99
N VAL A 36 -2.32 2.69 3.84
CA VAL A 36 -2.53 1.24 3.77
C VAL A 36 -3.36 0.82 4.97
N ARG A 37 -4.52 0.21 4.74
CA ARG A 37 -5.41 -0.24 5.82
C ARG A 37 -6.10 -1.56 5.50
N PRO A 38 -6.42 -2.39 6.50
CA PRO A 38 -7.23 -3.59 6.29
C PRO A 38 -8.69 -3.21 6.03
N SER A 39 -9.39 -4.04 5.25
CA SER A 39 -10.85 -3.98 5.17
C SER A 39 -11.46 -4.59 6.44
N GLY A 40 -12.52 -3.97 6.97
CA GLY A 40 -13.20 -4.43 8.17
C GLY A 40 -13.94 -5.74 7.96
N THR A 41 -14.66 -5.84 6.84
CA THR A 41 -15.60 -6.93 6.54
C THR A 41 -15.08 -7.94 5.51
N GLU A 42 -13.97 -7.65 4.82
CA GLU A 42 -13.46 -8.49 3.72
C GLU A 42 -11.98 -8.85 3.92
N PRO A 43 -11.48 -9.94 3.31
CA PRO A 43 -10.06 -10.30 3.31
C PRO A 43 -9.29 -9.45 2.28
N LEU A 44 -9.33 -8.12 2.47
CA LEU A 44 -8.72 -7.15 1.59
C LEU A 44 -7.81 -6.21 2.38
N VAL A 45 -6.73 -5.76 1.74
CA VAL A 45 -5.98 -4.56 2.11
C VAL A 45 -6.29 -3.46 1.09
N ARG A 46 -6.54 -2.25 1.58
CA ARG A 46 -6.81 -1.07 0.79
C ARG A 46 -5.56 -0.21 0.77
N VAL A 47 -5.02 0.01 -0.43
CA VAL A 47 -3.88 0.90 -0.69
C VAL A 47 -4.44 2.15 -1.37
N MET A 48 -4.28 3.31 -0.76
CA MET A 48 -4.65 4.61 -1.33
C MET A 48 -3.41 5.48 -1.37
N VAL A 49 -3.19 6.17 -2.48
CA VAL A 49 -2.11 7.14 -2.65
C VAL A 49 -2.71 8.40 -3.25
N GLU A 50 -2.35 9.53 -2.69
CA GLU A 50 -2.58 10.87 -3.21
C GLU A 50 -1.20 11.45 -3.57
N ALA A 51 -1.06 11.99 -4.78
CA ALA A 51 0.17 12.57 -5.28
C ALA A 51 -0.16 13.64 -6.33
N LYS A 52 0.86 14.42 -6.73
CA LYS A 52 0.73 15.49 -7.74
C LYS A 52 0.22 15.04 -9.11
N THR A 53 0.49 13.80 -9.49
CA THR A 53 0.10 13.26 -10.80
C THR A 53 -0.45 11.86 -10.67
N ASP A 54 -1.36 11.50 -11.58
CA ASP A 54 -1.94 10.16 -11.66
C ASP A 54 -0.87 9.10 -11.90
N GLU A 55 0.21 9.44 -12.61
CA GLU A 55 1.35 8.56 -12.88
C GLU A 55 2.09 8.20 -11.60
N LEU A 56 2.32 9.17 -10.71
CA LEU A 56 2.93 8.92 -9.40
C LEU A 56 2.01 8.08 -8.52
N CYS A 57 0.71 8.40 -8.48
CA CYS A 57 -0.29 7.58 -7.79
C CYS A 57 -0.25 6.12 -8.28
N ALA A 58 -0.29 5.91 -9.61
CA ALA A 58 -0.27 4.59 -10.21
C ALA A 58 1.04 3.84 -9.92
N LYS A 59 2.19 4.52 -9.98
CA LYS A 59 3.51 3.97 -9.65
C LYS A 59 3.53 3.45 -8.22
N TYR A 60 3.19 4.28 -7.23
CA TYR A 60 3.28 3.93 -5.81
C TYR A 60 2.25 2.88 -5.40
N VAL A 61 1.02 2.98 -5.91
CA VAL A 61 0.02 1.92 -5.72
C VAL A 61 0.52 0.61 -6.32
N GLY A 62 1.09 0.64 -7.53
CA GLY A 62 1.63 -0.54 -8.21
C GLY A 62 2.74 -1.22 -7.41
N GLN A 63 3.68 -0.45 -6.86
CA GLN A 63 4.77 -0.96 -6.02
C GLN A 63 4.25 -1.69 -4.78
N CYS A 64 3.29 -1.10 -4.06
CA CYS A 64 2.69 -1.73 -2.88
C CYS A 64 1.94 -3.02 -3.25
N VAL A 65 1.14 -2.99 -4.33
CA VAL A 65 0.37 -4.14 -4.80
C VAL A 65 1.30 -5.29 -5.21
N ALA A 66 2.36 -5.00 -5.96
CA ALA A 66 3.32 -6.00 -6.41
C ALA A 66 4.02 -6.68 -5.23
N LEU A 67 4.41 -5.90 -4.21
CA LEU A 67 5.02 -6.43 -2.99
C LEU A 67 4.07 -7.37 -2.23
N ILE A 68 2.83 -6.94 -2.00
CA ILE A 68 1.79 -7.75 -1.33
C ILE A 68 1.60 -9.08 -2.07
N GLN A 69 1.45 -9.02 -3.40
CA GLN A 69 1.26 -10.20 -4.24
C GLN A 69 2.49 -11.12 -4.23
N SER A 70 3.70 -10.56 -4.34
CA SER A 70 4.95 -11.33 -4.37
C SER A 70 5.18 -12.09 -3.07
N LYS A 71 4.79 -11.51 -1.93
CA LYS A 71 4.91 -12.15 -0.61
C LYS A 71 3.77 -13.12 -0.29
N GLY A 72 2.68 -13.07 -1.06
CA GLY A 72 1.48 -13.86 -0.81
C GLY A 72 0.84 -13.58 0.55
N ILE A 73 1.03 -12.35 1.07
CA ILE A 73 0.40 -11.85 2.29
C ILE A 73 -1.00 -11.34 1.97
#